data_AF-N1QNL1-F1
#
_entry.id   AF-N1QNL1-F1
#
_cell.length_a   1.000
_cell.length_b   1.000
_cell.length_c   1.000
_cell.angle_alpha   90.00
_cell.angle_beta   90.00
_cell.angle_gamma   90.00
#
_symmetry.space_group_name_H-M   'P 1'
#
loop_
_entity.id
_entity.type
_entity.pdbx_description
1 polymer ?
#
loop_
_entity_poly.entity_id
_entity_poly.type
_entity_poly.pdbx_seq_one_letter_code
_entity_poly.pdbx_strand_id
1 'polypeptide(L)'
;MAVSRSLRRNQTITYLLSAMLGIGFLWFLFGDDTTMPSISTAPRQLLKSKDAASNALSPPSLPFRKPASLGPNEVAPPPPVVHYHMNNVTATSDPVGNRESILILTPLARFYQEYWDNLIKLSYPHDLISLGFIIPKGREGNLATQQLQERISKTQAPTNKNRFASITILRQDSEPPVAQSESERHAMAAQKERRAAMSRARNSLLFTTLGPTTSWVLWLDSDIIETPPTLIQDLASHDKPIIVPNCFQRYYNKEKGAQDVRPYDFNSWQDSPTAQAIGEKMGPDDIILEGYAEMATYRALMAHMAEANGDPRKVINLDGVGGTALLVKAEVHRDGAMFPPFPFYHLIETEGFAKMASRLQWSSSGLPNYFVYHYNE
;
A
#
# COMPACT_ATOMS: atom_id res chain seq x y z
N MET A 1 40.36 -5.39 68.17
CA MET A 1 40.05 -6.67 67.51
C MET A 1 38.97 -6.43 66.48
N ALA A 2 39.33 -6.41 65.20
CA ALA A 2 38.39 -6.31 64.08
C ALA A 2 38.53 -7.58 63.23
N VAL A 3 37.42 -8.29 63.05
CA VAL A 3 37.35 -9.61 62.42
C VAL A 3 37.56 -9.49 60.91
N SER A 4 38.57 -10.18 60.38
CA SER A 4 38.81 -10.29 58.94
C SER A 4 37.67 -11.05 58.27
N ARG A 5 36.90 -10.38 57.39
CA ARG A 5 35.94 -11.06 56.51
C ARG A 5 36.70 -11.89 55.48
N SER A 6 36.42 -13.19 55.41
CA SER A 6 37.04 -14.07 54.43
C SER A 6 36.63 -13.68 53.01
N LEU A 7 37.61 -13.59 52.12
CA LEU A 7 37.38 -13.43 50.69
C LEU A 7 36.62 -14.66 50.20
N ARG A 8 35.37 -14.47 49.78
CA ARG A 8 34.54 -15.50 49.14
C ARG A 8 35.32 -15.97 47.91
N ARG A 9 35.78 -17.21 47.96
CA ARG A 9 36.51 -17.88 46.89
C ARG A 9 35.55 -18.06 45.71
N ASN A 10 35.54 -17.09 44.80
CA ASN A 10 34.74 -17.17 43.57
C ASN A 10 35.17 -18.42 42.81
N GLN A 11 34.25 -19.38 42.70
CA GLN A 11 34.49 -20.64 42.01
C GLN A 11 34.72 -20.35 40.52
N THR A 12 35.64 -21.08 39.90
CA THR A 12 35.98 -20.98 38.46
C THR A 12 34.73 -21.01 37.56
N ILE A 13 33.67 -21.66 38.03
CA ILE A 13 32.34 -21.74 37.43
C ILE A 13 31.69 -20.35 37.24
N THR A 14 31.87 -19.43 38.19
CA THR A 14 31.30 -18.07 38.11
C THR A 14 31.96 -17.26 37.00
N TYR A 15 33.26 -17.42 36.79
CA TYR A 15 33.96 -16.78 35.67
C TYR A 15 33.59 -17.39 34.33
N LEU A 16 33.38 -18.71 34.26
CA LEU A 16 32.89 -19.39 33.05
C LEU A 16 31.47 -18.95 32.67
N LEU A 17 30.56 -18.85 33.65
CA LEU A 17 29.21 -18.34 33.43
C LEU A 17 29.21 -16.86 33.01
N SER A 18 30.06 -16.05 33.63
CA SER A 18 30.20 -14.63 33.26
C SER A 18 30.79 -14.47 31.85
N ALA A 19 31.73 -15.34 31.46
CA ALA A 19 32.29 -15.37 30.11
C ALA A 19 31.26 -15.84 29.07
N MET A 20 30.46 -16.88 29.36
CA MET A 20 29.38 -17.31 28.48
C MET A 20 28.30 -16.23 28.32
N LEU A 21 27.91 -15.57 29.40
CA LEU A 21 26.98 -14.43 29.35
C LEU A 21 27.58 -13.25 28.58
N GLY A 22 28.86 -12.95 28.77
CA GLY A 22 29.57 -11.91 28.01
C GLY A 22 29.64 -12.22 26.52
N ILE A 23 29.93 -13.47 26.14
CA ILE A 23 29.93 -13.91 24.74
C ILE A 23 28.53 -13.87 24.15
N GLY A 24 27.50 -14.30 24.89
CA GLY A 24 26.11 -14.19 24.47
C GLY A 24 25.65 -12.74 24.29
N PHE A 25 26.10 -11.84 25.16
CA PHE A 25 25.80 -10.41 25.07
C PHE A 25 26.54 -9.74 23.91
N LEU A 26 27.79 -10.13 23.64
CA LEU A 26 28.55 -9.67 22.48
C LEU A 26 27.97 -10.21 21.16
N TRP A 27 27.52 -11.47 21.14
CA TRP A 27 26.80 -12.03 19.99
C TRP A 27 25.43 -11.38 19.79
N PHE A 28 24.74 -10.98 20.86
CA PHE A 28 23.49 -10.22 20.75
C PHE A 28 23.70 -8.76 20.27
N LEU A 29 24.78 -8.10 20.71
CA LEU A 29 25.07 -6.71 20.32
C LEU A 29 25.75 -6.57 18.95
N PHE A 30 26.53 -7.56 18.52
CA PHE A 30 27.33 -7.51 17.29
C PHE A 30 26.98 -8.62 16.28
N GLY A 31 26.19 -9.62 16.67
CA GLY A 31 25.57 -10.60 15.76
C GLY A 31 24.30 -10.02 15.16
N ASP A 32 24.42 -8.82 14.59
CA ASP A 32 23.37 -8.22 13.79
C ASP A 32 23.48 -8.80 12.38
N ASP A 33 22.98 -10.03 12.20
CA ASP A 33 22.62 -10.54 10.87
C ASP A 33 21.31 -9.85 10.41
N THR A 34 21.30 -8.51 10.42
CA THR A 34 20.35 -7.68 9.68
C THR A 34 20.84 -7.44 8.24
N THR A 35 21.82 -8.22 7.78
CA THR A 35 21.97 -8.44 6.35
C THR A 35 20.76 -9.23 5.87
N MET A 36 19.71 -8.50 5.47
CA MET A 36 18.69 -9.09 4.60
C MET A 36 19.42 -9.83 3.49
N PRO A 37 19.08 -11.10 3.21
CA PRO A 37 19.69 -11.81 2.10
C PRO A 37 19.41 -10.98 0.85
N SER A 38 20.45 -10.33 0.31
CA SER A 38 20.33 -9.75 -1.03
C SER A 38 19.95 -10.92 -1.92
N ILE A 39 18.87 -10.79 -2.70
CA ILE A 39 18.52 -11.78 -3.70
C ILE A 39 19.76 -11.98 -4.56
N SER A 40 20.45 -13.10 -4.36
CA SER A 40 21.63 -13.44 -5.12
C SER A 40 21.15 -13.68 -6.54
N THR A 41 21.45 -12.70 -7.40
CA THR A 41 21.25 -12.78 -8.85
C THR A 41 19.82 -13.13 -9.28
N ALA A 42 18.95 -12.12 -9.34
CA ALA A 42 17.84 -12.17 -10.29
C ALA A 42 18.41 -12.50 -11.69
N PRO A 43 17.88 -13.52 -12.40
CA PRO A 43 18.46 -14.00 -13.64
C PRO A 43 18.42 -12.92 -14.73
N ARG A 44 19.56 -12.77 -15.42
CA ARG A 44 19.91 -11.69 -16.35
C ARG A 44 19.11 -11.62 -17.66
N GLN A 45 17.95 -12.25 -17.83
CA GLN A 45 17.29 -12.31 -19.15
C GLN A 45 15.76 -12.15 -19.17
N LEU A 46 15.33 -11.44 -20.23
CA LEU A 46 13.99 -11.17 -20.76
C LEU A 46 13.19 -10.01 -20.15
N LEU A 47 13.74 -8.80 -20.27
CA LEU A 47 12.96 -7.65 -20.74
C LEU A 47 13.52 -7.26 -22.12
N LYS A 48 12.68 -6.87 -23.09
CA LYS A 48 13.21 -6.27 -24.32
C LYS A 48 13.91 -4.97 -23.90
N SER A 49 14.99 -4.58 -24.59
CA SER A 49 15.79 -3.40 -24.22
C SER A 49 14.98 -2.10 -24.12
N LYS A 50 13.78 -2.06 -24.69
CA LYS A 50 12.84 -0.94 -24.63
C LYS A 50 12.09 -0.79 -23.29
N ASP A 51 12.05 -1.85 -22.47
CA ASP A 51 11.22 -1.89 -21.25
C ASP A 51 12.06 -1.80 -19.96
N ALA A 52 13.37 -1.61 -20.07
CA ALA A 52 14.28 -1.44 -18.94
C ALA A 52 14.61 0.04 -18.74
N ALA A 53 14.76 0.43 -17.47
CA ALA A 53 15.28 1.74 -17.12
C ALA A 53 16.69 1.90 -17.70
N SER A 54 16.89 3.03 -18.33
CA SER A 54 18.07 3.37 -19.10
C SER A 54 19.24 3.86 -18.21
N ASN A 55 18.92 4.27 -16.98
CA ASN A 55 19.84 4.74 -15.93
C ASN A 55 19.31 4.29 -14.55
N ALA A 56 20.18 4.16 -13.55
CA ALA A 56 19.81 3.88 -12.15
C ALA A 56 18.87 4.95 -11.57
N LEU A 57 18.96 6.18 -12.11
CA LEU A 57 18.09 7.30 -11.78
C LEU A 57 16.86 7.41 -12.71
N SER A 58 16.66 6.46 -13.62
CA SER A 58 15.44 6.40 -14.43
C SER A 58 14.22 6.17 -13.53
N PRO A 59 13.02 6.47 -14.04
CA PRO A 59 11.81 6.36 -13.24
C PRO A 59 11.70 4.97 -12.59
N PRO A 60 11.30 4.91 -11.32
CA PRO A 60 11.24 3.69 -10.51
C PRO A 60 10.24 2.65 -11.02
N SER A 61 9.36 3.04 -11.96
CA SER A 61 8.43 2.14 -12.65
C SER A 61 9.08 1.26 -13.71
N LEU A 62 10.36 1.49 -14.05
CA LEU A 62 11.10 0.70 -15.02
C LEU A 62 12.29 0.01 -14.32
N PRO A 63 12.48 -1.30 -14.53
CA PRO A 63 13.57 -2.04 -13.90
C PRO A 63 14.93 -1.60 -14.47
N PHE A 64 15.84 -1.12 -13.61
CA PHE A 64 17.18 -0.69 -14.05
C PHE A 64 18.12 -1.87 -14.26
N ARG A 65 18.83 -1.88 -15.40
CA ARG A 65 19.90 -2.84 -15.68
C ARG A 65 21.26 -2.20 -15.41
N LYS A 66 21.97 -2.71 -14.39
CA LYS A 66 23.36 -2.33 -14.15
C LYS A 66 24.22 -2.77 -15.37
N PRO A 67 24.96 -1.85 -16.00
CA PRO A 67 25.87 -2.21 -17.10
C PRO A 67 26.96 -3.18 -16.60
N ALA A 68 27.55 -3.95 -17.53
CA ALA A 68 28.71 -4.79 -17.24
C ALA A 68 29.84 -3.95 -16.63
N SER A 69 30.66 -4.54 -15.75
CA SER A 69 31.78 -3.82 -15.13
C SER A 69 32.71 -3.30 -16.22
N LEU A 70 32.92 -1.99 -16.22
CA LEU A 70 33.84 -1.33 -17.13
C LEU A 70 35.25 -1.89 -16.95
N GLY A 71 35.96 -2.11 -18.05
CA GLY A 71 37.38 -2.46 -18.01
C GLY A 71 38.24 -1.36 -17.35
N PRO A 72 39.51 -1.64 -17.00
CA PRO A 72 40.38 -0.71 -16.26
C PRO A 72 40.55 0.68 -16.90
N ASN A 73 40.31 0.81 -18.22
CA ASN A 73 40.43 2.03 -19.00
C ASN A 73 39.12 2.43 -19.71
N GLU A 74 37.98 1.83 -19.38
CA GLU A 74 36.69 2.17 -19.99
C GLU A 74 35.96 3.24 -19.18
N VAL A 75 35.56 4.32 -19.85
CA VAL A 75 34.72 5.37 -19.26
C VAL A 75 33.26 4.95 -19.39
N ALA A 76 32.48 5.13 -18.32
CA ALA A 76 31.05 4.85 -18.35
C ALA A 76 30.38 5.67 -19.46
N PRO A 77 29.52 5.07 -20.31
CA PRO A 77 28.75 5.85 -21.26
C PRO A 77 27.89 6.86 -20.50
N PRO A 78 27.69 8.09 -21.04
CA PRO A 78 26.83 9.07 -20.40
C PRO A 78 25.41 8.50 -20.25
N PRO A 79 24.66 8.89 -19.21
CA PRO A 79 23.29 8.47 -19.06
C PRO A 79 22.46 8.80 -20.31
N PRO A 80 21.66 7.86 -20.82
CA PRO A 80 20.81 8.12 -21.97
C PRO A 80 19.74 9.18 -21.65
N VAL A 81 19.45 10.02 -22.63
CA VAL A 81 18.36 10.99 -22.59
C VAL A 81 17.09 10.29 -23.08
N VAL A 82 16.04 10.29 -22.25
CA VAL A 82 14.75 9.69 -22.58
C VAL A 82 13.68 10.77 -22.58
N HIS A 83 12.88 10.82 -23.64
CA HIS A 83 11.78 11.77 -23.79
C HIS A 83 10.45 11.06 -23.57
N TYR A 84 9.62 11.62 -22.70
CA TYR A 84 8.25 11.16 -22.47
C TYR A 84 7.28 12.29 -22.83
N HIS A 85 6.39 12.02 -23.77
CA HIS A 85 5.31 12.93 -24.12
C HIS A 85 4.08 12.59 -23.27
N MET A 86 3.86 13.34 -22.19
CA MET A 86 2.83 13.00 -21.21
C MET A 86 1.40 13.00 -21.79
N ASN A 87 1.13 13.83 -22.81
CA ASN A 87 -0.15 13.85 -23.52
C ASN A 87 -0.45 12.57 -24.30
N ASN A 88 0.54 11.69 -24.52
CA ASN A 88 0.37 10.42 -25.21
C ASN A 88 0.12 9.26 -24.25
N VAL A 89 0.22 9.48 -22.93
CA VAL A 89 -0.05 8.46 -21.92
C VAL A 89 -1.55 8.41 -21.70
N THR A 90 -2.20 7.38 -22.24
CA THR A 90 -3.65 7.22 -22.15
C THR A 90 -4.04 6.41 -20.93
N ALA A 91 -5.23 6.70 -20.40
CA ALA A 91 -5.92 5.92 -19.38
C ALA A 91 -7.39 5.78 -19.82
N THR A 92 -7.71 4.67 -20.49
CA THR A 92 -8.96 4.46 -21.26
C THR A 92 -9.80 3.31 -20.71
N SER A 93 -11.00 3.14 -21.26
CA SER A 93 -11.89 2.03 -20.92
C SER A 93 -11.43 0.65 -21.41
N ASP A 94 -10.46 0.59 -22.34
CA ASP A 94 -9.81 -0.67 -22.78
C ASP A 94 -8.30 -0.62 -22.49
N PRO A 95 -7.90 -0.72 -21.22
CA PRO A 95 -6.49 -0.62 -20.84
C PRO A 95 -5.66 -1.79 -21.37
N VAL A 96 -6.26 -2.97 -21.60
CA VAL A 96 -5.55 -4.14 -22.11
C VAL A 96 -5.26 -3.99 -23.60
N GLY A 97 -6.26 -3.59 -24.41
CA GLY A 97 -6.09 -3.35 -25.84
C GLY A 97 -5.04 -2.28 -26.14
N ASN A 98 -4.99 -1.24 -25.30
CA ASN A 98 -4.03 -0.14 -25.41
C ASN A 98 -2.68 -0.40 -24.71
N ARG A 99 -2.50 -1.57 -24.08
CA ARG A 99 -1.30 -1.93 -23.30
C ARG A 99 -0.89 -0.87 -22.27
N GLU A 100 -1.89 -0.31 -21.60
CA GLU A 100 -1.70 0.71 -20.56
C GLU A 100 -0.97 0.11 -19.35
N SER A 101 -0.04 0.85 -18.74
CA SER A 101 0.70 0.30 -17.60
C SER A 101 0.01 0.63 -16.27
N ILE A 102 -0.03 -0.36 -15.38
CA ILE A 102 -0.70 -0.28 -14.08
C ILE A 102 0.34 -0.33 -12.98
N LEU A 103 0.26 0.60 -12.03
CA LEU A 103 1.06 0.59 -10.81
C LEU A 103 0.16 0.22 -9.62
N ILE A 104 0.37 -0.97 -9.05
CA ILE A 104 -0.37 -1.42 -7.85
C ILE A 104 0.44 -1.03 -6.62
N LEU A 105 -0.16 -0.25 -5.72
CA LEU A 105 0.48 0.30 -4.53
C LEU A 105 -0.15 -0.23 -3.26
N THR A 106 0.69 -0.80 -2.38
CA THR A 106 0.26 -1.50 -1.17
C THR A 106 1.10 -1.09 0.04
N PRO A 107 0.54 -0.29 0.97
CA PRO A 107 1.06 -0.20 2.33
C PRO A 107 0.93 -1.57 3.00
N LEU A 108 2.06 -2.19 3.37
CA LEU A 108 2.12 -3.57 3.83
C LEU A 108 2.59 -3.62 5.28
N ALA A 109 1.66 -3.55 6.24
CA ALA A 109 1.99 -3.72 7.66
C ALA A 109 2.18 -5.19 8.05
N ARG A 110 1.31 -6.06 7.51
CA ARG A 110 1.31 -7.51 7.71
C ARG A 110 1.14 -8.20 6.36
N PHE A 111 1.79 -9.34 6.18
CA PHE A 111 1.68 -10.11 4.95
C PHE A 111 0.62 -11.20 5.09
N TYR A 112 -0.36 -11.19 4.17
CA TYR A 112 -1.39 -12.21 4.04
C TYR A 112 -1.12 -13.04 2.79
N GLN A 113 -1.19 -14.38 2.91
CA GLN A 113 -0.94 -15.26 1.77
C GLN A 113 -2.04 -15.09 0.72
N GLU A 114 -3.27 -14.96 1.18
CA GLU A 114 -4.47 -14.82 0.38
C GLU A 114 -4.47 -13.52 -0.43
N TYR A 115 -3.88 -12.44 0.11
CA TYR A 115 -3.63 -11.21 -0.64
C TYR A 115 -2.68 -11.46 -1.82
N TRP A 116 -1.56 -12.15 -1.59
CA TRP A 116 -0.62 -12.47 -2.66
C TRP A 116 -1.25 -13.40 -3.71
N ASP A 117 -2.02 -14.39 -3.26
CA ASP A 117 -2.73 -15.33 -4.13
C ASP A 117 -3.83 -14.63 -4.94
N ASN A 118 -4.47 -13.60 -4.39
CA ASN A 118 -5.40 -12.73 -5.09
C ASN A 118 -4.69 -11.89 -6.16
N LEU A 119 -3.55 -11.29 -5.82
CA LEU A 119 -2.75 -10.47 -6.73
C LEU A 119 -2.26 -11.25 -7.97
N ILE A 120 -1.78 -12.47 -7.79
CA ILE A 120 -1.31 -13.32 -8.91
C ILE A 120 -2.45 -13.88 -9.79
N LYS A 121 -3.69 -13.85 -9.30
CA LYS A 121 -4.88 -14.29 -10.04
C LYS A 121 -5.45 -13.21 -10.95
N LEU A 122 -5.00 -11.95 -10.80
CA LEU A 122 -5.43 -10.88 -11.68
C LEU A 122 -5.15 -11.25 -13.15
N SER A 123 -6.16 -11.09 -13.98
CA SER A 123 -6.14 -11.45 -15.40
C SER A 123 -5.47 -10.39 -16.27
N TYR A 124 -5.18 -9.21 -15.71
CA TYR A 124 -4.47 -8.15 -16.40
C TYR A 124 -3.04 -8.61 -16.75
N PRO A 125 -2.49 -8.32 -17.94
CA PRO A 125 -1.16 -8.82 -18.32
C PRO A 125 -0.09 -8.40 -17.32
N HIS A 126 0.55 -9.37 -16.65
CA HIS A 126 1.51 -9.07 -15.57
C HIS A 126 2.73 -8.27 -16.06
N ASP A 127 3.08 -8.37 -17.35
CA ASP A 127 4.14 -7.56 -17.97
C ASP A 127 3.79 -6.07 -18.07
N LEU A 128 2.54 -5.69 -17.79
CA LEU A 128 2.07 -4.30 -17.69
C LEU A 128 1.84 -3.86 -16.24
N ILE A 129 2.02 -4.75 -15.27
CA ILE A 129 1.80 -4.48 -13.84
C ILE A 129 3.14 -4.26 -13.15
N SER A 130 3.29 -3.08 -12.55
CA SER A 130 4.37 -2.79 -11.59
C SER A 130 3.80 -2.80 -10.17
N LEU A 131 4.55 -3.38 -9.23
CA LEU A 131 4.14 -3.46 -7.82
C LEU A 131 5.00 -2.52 -6.98
N GLY A 132 4.36 -1.74 -6.12
CA GLY A 132 5.01 -0.91 -5.10
C GLY A 132 4.54 -1.32 -3.71
N PHE A 133 5.48 -1.67 -2.83
CA PHE A 133 5.22 -1.97 -1.43
C PHE A 133 5.91 -0.95 -0.53
N ILE A 134 5.25 -0.53 0.55
CA ILE A 134 5.91 0.21 1.62
C ILE A 134 5.65 -0.48 2.96
N ILE A 135 6.73 -0.84 3.66
CA ILE A 135 6.68 -1.69 4.85
C ILE A 135 7.22 -0.90 6.05
N PRO A 136 6.51 -0.84 7.19
CA PRO A 136 6.99 -0.17 8.39
C PRO A 136 8.27 -0.84 8.94
N LYS A 137 9.09 -0.06 9.63
CA LYS A 137 10.17 -0.61 10.47
C LYS A 137 9.57 -1.30 11.69
N GLY A 138 10.29 -2.27 12.24
CA GLY A 138 9.88 -3.05 13.40
C GLY A 138 9.70 -4.55 13.11
N ARG A 139 9.39 -5.30 14.16
CA ARG A 139 9.34 -6.78 14.13
C ARG A 139 8.32 -7.31 13.11
N GLU A 140 7.09 -6.79 13.13
CA GLU A 140 6.04 -7.23 12.20
C GLU A 140 6.41 -6.91 10.75
N GLY A 141 6.93 -5.70 10.49
CA GLY A 141 7.37 -5.30 9.16
C GLY A 141 8.57 -6.10 8.65
N ASN A 142 9.48 -6.53 9.52
CA ASN A 142 10.60 -7.41 9.12
C ASN A 142 10.09 -8.78 8.69
N LEU A 143 9.14 -9.36 9.44
CA LEU A 143 8.49 -10.62 9.08
C LEU A 143 7.74 -10.50 7.75
N ALA A 144 6.95 -9.44 7.57
CA ALA A 144 6.23 -9.19 6.32
C ALA A 144 7.18 -9.05 5.13
N THR A 145 8.35 -8.42 5.32
CA THR A 145 9.39 -8.30 4.27
C THR A 145 9.96 -9.65 3.88
N GLN A 146 10.28 -10.50 4.86
CA GLN A 146 10.80 -11.84 4.59
C GLN A 146 9.80 -12.69 3.80
N GLN A 147 8.53 -12.70 4.24
CA GLN A 147 7.47 -13.45 3.58
C GLN A 147 7.20 -12.94 2.15
N LEU A 148 7.16 -11.61 1.97
CA LEU A 148 7.01 -11.00 0.66
C LEU A 148 8.17 -11.36 -0.28
N GLN A 149 9.42 -11.27 0.19
CA GLN A 149 10.60 -11.61 -0.62
C GLN A 149 10.59 -13.09 -1.04
N GLU A 150 10.18 -14.00 -0.16
CA GLU A 150 10.06 -15.41 -0.51
C GLU A 150 9.07 -15.61 -1.67
N ARG A 151 7.93 -14.93 -1.64
CA ARG A 151 6.93 -15.00 -2.73
C ARG A 151 7.40 -14.34 -4.01
N ILE A 152 8.04 -13.18 -3.92
CA ILE A 152 8.63 -12.50 -5.07
C ILE A 152 9.67 -13.38 -5.76
N SER A 153 10.52 -14.09 -5.01
CA SER A 153 11.55 -14.97 -5.57
C SER A 153 10.95 -16.07 -6.46
N LYS A 154 9.78 -16.61 -6.06
CA LYS A 154 9.04 -17.62 -6.82
C LYS A 154 8.35 -17.00 -8.04
N THR A 155 7.68 -15.85 -7.87
CA THR A 155 6.93 -15.22 -8.95
C THR A 155 7.85 -14.62 -10.03
N GLN A 156 8.96 -14.00 -9.65
CA GLN A 156 9.93 -13.40 -10.59
C GLN A 156 10.99 -14.40 -11.09
N ALA A 157 10.89 -15.68 -10.74
CA ALA A 157 11.78 -16.73 -11.24
C ALA A 157 11.76 -16.78 -12.79
N PRO A 158 12.89 -17.08 -13.46
CA PRO A 158 12.97 -17.07 -14.91
C PRO A 158 12.14 -18.18 -15.57
N THR A 159 11.78 -19.21 -14.80
CA THR A 159 10.88 -20.29 -15.20
C THR A 159 9.42 -19.85 -15.24
N ASN A 160 9.07 -18.75 -14.55
CA ASN A 160 7.72 -18.21 -14.56
C ASN A 160 7.54 -17.26 -15.75
N LYS A 161 6.51 -17.47 -16.56
CA LYS A 161 6.15 -16.60 -17.70
C LYS A 161 5.33 -15.39 -17.26
N ASN A 162 4.62 -15.48 -16.13
CA ASN A 162 3.70 -14.45 -15.64
C ASN A 162 4.37 -13.57 -14.59
N ARG A 163 5.51 -12.98 -14.97
CA ARG A 163 6.28 -12.07 -14.10
C ARG A 163 5.69 -10.66 -14.15
N PHE A 164 5.74 -9.96 -13.03
CA PHE A 164 5.44 -8.54 -12.96
C PHE A 164 6.53 -7.72 -13.65
N ALA A 165 6.15 -6.60 -14.24
CA ALA A 165 7.04 -5.68 -14.97
C ALA A 165 8.18 -5.18 -14.09
N SER A 166 7.84 -4.78 -12.86
CA SER A 166 8.79 -4.39 -11.82
C SER A 166 8.18 -4.56 -10.43
N ILE A 167 9.02 -4.67 -9.41
CA ILE A 167 8.61 -4.70 -8.02
C ILE A 167 9.55 -3.80 -7.22
N THR A 168 9.00 -2.81 -6.53
CA THR A 168 9.74 -1.88 -5.65
C THR A 168 9.26 -2.06 -4.22
N ILE A 169 10.20 -2.25 -3.30
CA ILE A 169 9.92 -2.39 -1.86
C ILE A 169 10.61 -1.24 -1.13
N LEU A 170 9.83 -0.43 -0.43
CA LEU A 170 10.28 0.66 0.40
C LEU A 170 10.15 0.31 1.87
N ARG A 171 11.05 0.86 2.68
CA ARG A 171 11.03 0.76 4.13
C ARG A 171 10.71 2.14 4.68
N GLN A 172 9.68 2.25 5.51
CA GLN A 172 9.32 3.54 6.12
C GLN A 172 10.42 3.99 7.08
N ASP A 173 10.67 5.29 7.17
CA ASP A 173 11.69 5.79 8.08
C ASP A 173 11.27 5.79 9.54
N SER A 174 9.98 6.00 9.79
CA SER A 174 9.34 6.03 11.11
C SER A 174 8.57 4.74 11.38
N GLU A 175 8.59 4.26 12.63
CA GLU A 175 7.63 3.25 13.09
C GLU A 175 6.25 3.91 13.23
N PRO A 176 5.16 3.25 12.79
CA PRO A 176 3.81 3.72 13.07
C PRO A 176 3.59 3.80 14.58
N PRO A 177 2.83 4.78 15.10
CA PRO A 177 2.46 4.80 16.50
C PRO A 177 1.71 3.50 16.86
N VAL A 178 2.26 2.70 17.77
CA VAL A 178 1.65 1.44 18.20
C VAL A 178 0.67 1.73 19.33
N ALA A 179 -0.63 1.70 19.04
CA ALA A 179 -1.66 1.59 20.07
C ALA A 179 -1.86 0.10 20.43
N GLN A 180 -1.98 -0.20 21.73
CA GLN A 180 -1.93 -1.56 22.26
C GLN A 180 -3.27 -2.32 22.14
N SER A 181 -4.39 -1.61 22.00
CA SER A 181 -5.73 -2.20 21.84
C SER A 181 -6.55 -1.56 20.71
N GLU A 182 -7.56 -2.29 20.19
CA GLU A 182 -8.52 -1.78 19.19
C GLU A 182 -9.25 -0.53 19.71
N SER A 183 -9.69 -0.55 20.98
CA SER A 183 -10.28 0.60 21.68
C SER A 183 -9.38 1.85 21.65
N GLU A 184 -8.08 1.69 21.92
CA GLU A 184 -7.11 2.81 21.85
C GLU A 184 -6.88 3.30 20.41
N ARG A 185 -6.97 2.42 19.40
CA ARG A 185 -6.91 2.80 17.98
C ARG A 185 -8.14 3.62 17.53
N HIS A 186 -9.27 3.43 18.21
CA HIS A 186 -10.52 4.16 17.97
C HIS A 186 -10.66 5.43 18.81
N ALA A 187 -9.67 5.84 19.60
CA ALA A 187 -9.69 7.18 20.19
C ALA A 187 -9.50 8.25 19.10
N MET A 188 -10.38 9.25 19.03
CA MET A 188 -10.37 10.31 17.99
C MET A 188 -8.97 10.91 17.73
N ALA A 189 -8.24 11.23 18.80
CA ALA A 189 -6.89 11.81 18.70
C ALA A 189 -5.86 10.82 18.11
N ALA A 190 -5.93 9.54 18.49
CA ALA A 190 -5.06 8.50 17.94
C ALA A 190 -5.38 8.20 16.47
N GLN A 191 -6.64 8.35 16.06
CA GLN A 191 -7.08 8.12 14.69
C GLN A 191 -6.50 9.17 13.73
N LYS A 192 -6.45 10.45 14.14
CA LYS A 192 -5.78 11.53 13.38
C LYS A 192 -4.32 11.21 13.10
N GLU A 193 -3.55 10.86 14.12
CA GLU A 193 -2.13 10.57 13.97
C GLU A 193 -1.88 9.32 13.12
N ARG A 194 -2.69 8.27 13.32
CA ARG A 194 -2.63 7.03 12.53
C ARG A 194 -2.91 7.30 11.05
N ARG A 195 -3.98 8.03 10.73
CA ARG A 195 -4.31 8.39 9.33
C ARG A 195 -3.26 9.30 8.71
N ALA A 196 -2.67 10.21 9.50
CA ALA A 196 -1.56 11.03 9.03
C ALA A 196 -0.32 10.18 8.70
N ALA A 197 0.02 9.18 9.53
CA ALA A 197 1.11 8.26 9.27
C ALA A 197 0.86 7.40 8.03
N MET A 198 -0.35 6.87 7.86
CA MET A 198 -0.77 6.16 6.65
C MET A 198 -0.68 7.05 5.41
N SER A 199 -1.13 8.30 5.50
CA SER A 199 -1.04 9.28 4.40
C SER A 199 0.41 9.50 3.97
N ARG A 200 1.33 9.68 4.93
CA ARG A 200 2.77 9.80 4.64
C ARG A 200 3.31 8.55 3.96
N ALA A 201 2.90 7.36 4.41
CA ALA A 201 3.31 6.10 3.79
C ALA A 201 2.83 5.97 2.34
N ARG A 202 1.54 6.23 2.09
CA ARG A 202 0.97 6.23 0.73
C ARG A 202 1.69 7.24 -0.16
N ASN A 203 1.88 8.48 0.31
CA ASN A 203 2.59 9.50 -0.46
C ASN A 203 4.04 9.13 -0.76
N SER A 204 4.80 8.67 0.23
CA SER A 204 6.18 8.22 0.02
C SER A 204 6.24 7.11 -1.01
N LEU A 205 5.31 6.16 -0.95
CA LEU A 205 5.22 5.08 -1.93
C LEU A 205 4.88 5.61 -3.34
N LEU A 206 3.84 6.42 -3.47
CA LEU A 206 3.40 6.99 -4.73
C LEU A 206 4.52 7.80 -5.41
N PHE A 207 5.08 8.79 -4.72
CA PHE A 207 6.05 9.72 -5.31
C PHE A 207 7.37 9.06 -5.70
N THR A 208 7.70 7.93 -5.07
CA THR A 208 8.93 7.18 -5.36
C THR A 208 8.71 5.99 -6.30
N THR A 209 7.50 5.78 -6.82
CA THR A 209 7.20 4.66 -7.73
C THR A 209 6.43 5.08 -8.99
N LEU A 210 5.72 6.21 -8.95
CA LEU A 210 4.99 6.74 -10.10
C LEU A 210 5.94 7.11 -11.24
N GLY A 211 5.77 6.43 -12.38
CA GLY A 211 6.56 6.67 -13.57
C GLY A 211 5.89 7.55 -14.61
N PRO A 212 6.64 8.04 -15.60
CA PRO A 212 6.09 8.80 -16.72
C PRO A 212 5.27 7.92 -17.67
N THR A 213 5.43 6.59 -17.64
CA THR A 213 4.67 5.66 -18.49
C THR A 213 3.42 5.08 -17.82
N THR A 214 3.24 5.31 -16.51
CA THR A 214 2.11 4.79 -15.73
C THR A 214 0.79 5.38 -16.24
N SER A 215 -0.16 4.53 -16.62
CA SER A 215 -1.49 4.97 -17.05
C SER A 215 -2.47 4.99 -15.87
N TRP A 216 -2.37 3.98 -15.00
CA TRP A 216 -3.25 3.82 -13.86
C TRP A 216 -2.47 3.49 -12.58
N VAL A 217 -3.01 3.93 -11.46
CA VAL A 217 -2.56 3.56 -10.11
C VAL A 217 -3.71 2.81 -9.43
N LEU A 218 -3.47 1.58 -9.00
CA LEU A 218 -4.40 0.82 -8.18
C LEU A 218 -3.86 0.80 -6.74
N TRP A 219 -4.50 1.53 -5.85
CA TRP A 219 -4.31 1.36 -4.42
C TRP A 219 -5.01 0.08 -4.00
N LEU A 220 -4.25 -0.84 -3.40
CA LEU A 220 -4.78 -2.11 -2.91
C LEU A 220 -4.15 -2.41 -1.56
N ASP A 221 -4.95 -2.32 -0.50
CA ASP A 221 -4.48 -2.59 0.85
C ASP A 221 -4.17 -4.07 1.04
N SER A 222 -3.19 -4.38 1.91
CA SER A 222 -2.60 -5.72 2.02
C SER A 222 -3.53 -6.79 2.58
N ASP A 223 -4.65 -6.39 3.12
CA ASP A 223 -5.71 -7.19 3.73
C ASP A 223 -6.89 -7.42 2.78
N ILE A 224 -6.83 -6.95 1.53
CA ILE A 224 -7.80 -7.30 0.48
C ILE A 224 -7.43 -8.64 -0.16
N ILE A 225 -8.09 -9.69 0.33
CA ILE A 225 -7.76 -11.09 0.04
C ILE A 225 -8.59 -11.73 -1.07
N GLU A 226 -9.65 -11.07 -1.52
CA GLU A 226 -10.52 -11.59 -2.59
C GLU A 226 -11.06 -10.46 -3.45
N THR A 227 -10.82 -10.56 -4.75
CA THR A 227 -11.34 -9.68 -5.80
C THR A 227 -11.69 -10.51 -7.03
N PRO A 228 -12.60 -10.06 -7.91
CA PRO A 228 -12.73 -10.69 -9.22
C PRO A 228 -11.39 -10.62 -9.98
N PRO A 229 -10.98 -11.69 -10.69
CA PRO A 229 -9.73 -11.69 -11.48
C PRO A 229 -9.65 -10.56 -12.51
N THR A 230 -10.79 -10.01 -12.92
CA THR A 230 -10.93 -8.90 -13.87
C THR A 230 -10.96 -7.52 -13.21
N LEU A 231 -10.63 -7.40 -11.91
CA LEU A 231 -10.71 -6.15 -11.13
C LEU A 231 -10.26 -4.90 -11.90
N ILE A 232 -9.05 -4.93 -12.48
CA ILE A 232 -8.49 -3.76 -13.18
C ILE A 232 -9.32 -3.42 -14.42
N GLN A 233 -9.67 -4.43 -15.22
CA GLN A 233 -10.47 -4.23 -16.44
C GLN A 233 -11.89 -3.76 -16.11
N ASP A 234 -12.51 -4.36 -15.10
CA ASP A 234 -13.86 -4.01 -14.67
C ASP A 234 -13.91 -2.55 -14.21
N LEU A 235 -13.00 -2.14 -13.33
CA LEU A 235 -12.93 -0.76 -12.84
C LEU A 235 -12.57 0.25 -13.95
N ALA A 236 -11.57 -0.06 -14.79
CA ALA A 236 -11.16 0.82 -15.87
C ALA A 236 -12.26 1.01 -16.94
N SER A 237 -13.10 -0.01 -17.17
CA SER A 237 -14.18 0.05 -18.17
C SER A 237 -15.18 1.19 -17.94
N HIS A 238 -15.26 1.72 -16.72
CA HIS A 238 -16.11 2.86 -16.36
C HIS A 238 -15.56 4.22 -16.79
N ASP A 239 -14.29 4.29 -17.21
CA ASP A 239 -13.60 5.50 -17.67
C ASP A 239 -13.71 6.67 -16.67
N LYS A 240 -13.59 6.36 -15.37
CA LYS A 240 -13.62 7.35 -14.30
C LYS A 240 -12.20 7.71 -13.85
N PRO A 241 -11.94 8.97 -13.49
CA PRO A 241 -10.62 9.38 -13.02
C PRO A 241 -10.27 8.75 -11.67
N ILE A 242 -11.26 8.55 -10.81
CA ILE A 242 -11.15 7.87 -9.51
C ILE A 242 -12.36 6.95 -9.37
N ILE A 243 -12.14 5.65 -9.11
CA ILE A 243 -13.20 4.68 -8.89
C ILE A 243 -12.88 3.68 -7.78
N VAL A 244 -13.83 3.48 -6.87
CA VAL A 244 -13.73 2.57 -5.72
C VAL A 244 -14.84 1.50 -5.76
N PRO A 245 -14.52 0.19 -5.72
CA PRO A 245 -15.51 -0.85 -5.46
C PRO A 245 -15.92 -0.87 -3.98
N ASN A 246 -17.04 -1.52 -3.67
CA ASN A 246 -17.53 -1.64 -2.31
C ASN A 246 -16.80 -2.75 -1.53
N CYS A 247 -16.24 -2.42 -0.37
CA CYS A 247 -15.46 -3.37 0.41
C CYS A 247 -16.30 -4.01 1.54
N PHE A 248 -16.38 -5.34 1.49
CA PHE A 248 -17.08 -6.18 2.45
C PHE A 248 -16.10 -7.10 3.17
N GLN A 249 -16.59 -7.81 4.17
CA GLN A 249 -15.83 -8.84 4.87
C GLN A 249 -16.68 -10.09 4.99
N ARG A 250 -16.11 -11.26 4.64
CA ARG A 250 -16.75 -12.56 4.86
C ARG A 250 -16.52 -13.01 6.30
N TYR A 251 -17.54 -13.54 6.96
CA TYR A 251 -17.42 -14.05 8.33
C TYR A 251 -18.37 -15.24 8.57
N TYR A 252 -18.05 -16.08 9.55
CA TYR A 252 -18.97 -17.14 9.97
C TYR A 252 -20.03 -16.57 10.93
N ASN A 253 -21.28 -16.51 10.48
CA ASN A 253 -22.40 -16.07 11.29
C ASN A 253 -22.87 -17.22 12.18
N LYS A 254 -22.57 -17.12 13.49
CA LYS A 254 -22.92 -18.15 14.48
C LYS A 254 -24.43 -18.33 14.66
N GLU A 255 -25.22 -17.29 14.45
CA GLU A 255 -26.68 -17.35 14.59
C GLU A 255 -27.33 -18.09 13.41
N LYS A 256 -26.80 -17.88 12.20
CA LYS A 256 -27.26 -18.56 10.98
C LYS A 256 -26.58 -19.91 10.74
N GLY A 257 -25.48 -20.20 11.44
CA GLY A 257 -24.66 -21.40 11.23
C GLY A 257 -24.04 -21.47 9.83
N ALA A 258 -23.78 -20.33 9.19
CA ALA A 258 -23.34 -20.24 7.79
C ALA A 258 -22.38 -19.07 7.58
N GLN A 259 -21.63 -19.11 6.47
CA GLN A 259 -20.84 -17.95 6.01
C GLN A 259 -21.79 -16.83 5.59
N ASP A 260 -21.45 -15.60 5.98
CA ASP A 260 -22.22 -14.38 5.71
C ASP A 260 -21.25 -13.25 5.33
N VAL A 261 -21.78 -12.11 4.89
CA VAL A 261 -21.00 -10.93 4.51
C VAL A 261 -21.47 -9.71 5.29
N ARG A 262 -20.53 -8.84 5.67
CA ARG A 262 -20.83 -7.55 6.32
C ARG A 262 -20.09 -6.40 5.64
N PRO A 263 -20.65 -5.19 5.62
CA PRO A 263 -19.94 -3.99 5.17
C PRO A 263 -18.67 -3.78 6.01
N TYR A 264 -17.57 -3.37 5.37
CA TYR A 264 -16.29 -3.15 6.03
C TYR A 264 -15.81 -1.70 5.92
N ASP A 265 -15.74 -1.16 4.70
CA ASP A 265 -15.20 0.18 4.46
C ASP A 265 -16.30 1.25 4.47
N PHE A 266 -16.25 2.13 5.46
CA PHE A 266 -17.17 3.26 5.62
C PHE A 266 -16.59 4.60 5.13
N ASN A 267 -15.39 4.61 4.55
CA ASN A 267 -14.72 5.85 4.09
C ASN A 267 -15.17 6.28 2.67
N SER A 268 -16.02 5.48 2.02
CA SER A 268 -16.62 5.82 0.72
C SER A 268 -18.04 6.34 0.92
N TRP A 269 -18.26 7.63 0.67
CA TRP A 269 -19.52 8.29 1.00
C TRP A 269 -19.84 9.50 0.11
N GLN A 270 -21.12 9.87 0.09
CA GLN A 270 -21.61 11.15 -0.44
C GLN A 270 -21.80 12.13 0.72
N ASP A 271 -21.37 13.38 0.52
CA ASP A 271 -21.38 14.39 1.57
C ASP A 271 -22.81 14.79 1.95
N SER A 272 -22.98 15.41 3.11
CA SER A 272 -24.28 15.86 3.58
C SER A 272 -24.26 17.35 3.99
N PRO A 273 -25.39 18.07 3.89
CA PRO A 273 -25.49 19.42 4.44
C PRO A 273 -25.17 19.48 5.94
N THR A 274 -25.48 18.42 6.68
CA THR A 274 -25.18 18.32 8.11
C THR A 274 -23.68 18.23 8.37
N ALA A 275 -22.95 17.41 7.61
CA ALA A 275 -21.49 17.30 7.72
C ALA A 275 -20.80 18.63 7.36
N GLN A 276 -21.30 19.33 6.34
CA GLN A 276 -20.82 20.66 5.96
C GLN A 276 -21.04 21.68 7.08
N ALA A 277 -22.24 21.72 7.66
CA ALA A 277 -22.55 22.61 8.79
C ALA A 277 -21.77 22.28 10.08
N ILE A 278 -21.35 21.03 10.26
CA ILE A 278 -20.42 20.63 11.32
C ILE A 278 -19.03 21.20 11.01
N GLY A 279 -18.51 20.99 9.80
CA GLY A 279 -17.21 21.50 9.35
C GLY A 279 -17.07 23.01 9.47
N GLU A 280 -18.12 23.78 9.13
CA GLU A 280 -18.13 25.25 9.26
C GLU A 280 -17.91 25.76 10.71
N LYS A 281 -18.21 24.93 11.71
CA LYS A 281 -18.05 25.26 13.15
C LYS A 281 -16.73 24.77 13.73
N MET A 282 -15.96 24.01 12.97
CA MET A 282 -14.73 23.38 13.41
C MET A 282 -13.53 24.31 13.26
N GLY A 283 -12.53 24.13 14.11
CA GLY A 283 -11.24 24.80 13.99
C GLY A 283 -10.48 24.33 12.73
N PRO A 284 -9.48 25.11 12.28
CA PRO A 284 -8.73 24.81 11.06
C PRO A 284 -8.01 23.45 11.10
N ASP A 285 -7.65 22.97 12.30
CA ASP A 285 -6.92 21.71 12.50
C ASP A 285 -7.82 20.53 12.86
N ASP A 286 -9.13 20.74 12.99
CA ASP A 286 -10.06 19.69 13.37
C ASP A 286 -10.43 18.83 12.15
N ILE A 287 -10.70 17.54 12.39
CA ILE A 287 -11.05 16.58 11.34
C ILE A 287 -12.38 15.87 11.63
N ILE A 288 -13.13 15.58 10.57
CA ILE A 288 -14.33 14.76 10.57
C ILE A 288 -13.93 13.35 10.18
N LEU A 289 -14.40 12.38 10.97
CA LEU A 289 -14.13 10.97 10.76
C LEU A 289 -15.44 10.20 10.88
N GLU A 290 -15.71 9.33 9.90
CA GLU A 290 -16.87 8.45 9.96
C GLU A 290 -16.71 7.38 11.05
N GLY A 291 -17.83 6.94 11.62
CA GLY A 291 -17.89 5.85 12.61
C GLY A 291 -17.89 6.29 14.07
N TYR A 292 -17.85 7.60 14.37
CA TYR A 292 -17.93 8.11 15.73
C TYR A 292 -19.36 8.48 16.09
N ALA A 293 -19.92 7.82 17.12
CA ALA A 293 -21.27 8.07 17.62
C ALA A 293 -21.50 9.52 18.08
N GLU A 294 -20.42 10.21 18.46
CA GLU A 294 -20.41 11.59 18.93
C GLU A 294 -20.66 12.61 17.80
N MET A 295 -20.49 12.21 16.53
CA MET A 295 -20.67 13.08 15.37
C MET A 295 -21.53 12.39 14.31
N ALA A 296 -22.84 12.66 14.35
CA ALA A 296 -23.76 12.21 13.30
C ALA A 296 -23.58 13.06 12.04
N THR A 297 -22.68 12.63 11.15
CA THR A 297 -22.38 13.30 9.89
C THR A 297 -23.52 13.18 8.87
N TYR A 298 -24.38 12.16 8.99
CA TYR A 298 -25.44 11.83 8.03
C TYR A 298 -24.96 11.70 6.58
N ARG A 299 -23.67 11.38 6.39
CA ARG A 299 -23.13 11.05 5.08
C ARG A 299 -23.73 9.74 4.59
N ALA A 300 -24.05 9.70 3.31
CA ALA A 300 -24.60 8.48 2.73
C ALA A 300 -23.44 7.53 2.43
N LEU A 301 -23.30 6.48 3.25
CA LEU A 301 -22.20 5.53 3.15
C LEU A 301 -22.47 4.51 2.03
N MET A 302 -21.54 4.40 1.07
CA MET A 302 -21.64 3.45 -0.05
C MET A 302 -21.78 1.99 0.43
N ALA A 303 -21.18 1.68 1.57
CA ALA A 303 -21.27 0.37 2.23
C ALA A 303 -22.72 -0.10 2.45
N HIS A 304 -23.68 0.83 2.59
CA HIS A 304 -25.11 0.56 2.79
C HIS A 304 -25.98 0.83 1.55
N MET A 305 -25.36 1.20 0.41
CA MET A 305 -26.06 1.43 -0.86
C MET A 305 -26.13 0.18 -1.74
N ALA A 306 -25.54 -0.93 -1.29
CA ALA A 306 -25.56 -2.20 -1.99
C ALA A 306 -26.99 -2.74 -2.07
N GLU A 307 -27.41 -3.13 -3.28
CA GLU A 307 -28.74 -3.67 -3.55
C GLU A 307 -28.66 -5.19 -3.78
N ALA A 308 -29.61 -5.93 -3.23
CA ALA A 308 -29.72 -7.36 -3.51
C ALA A 308 -29.99 -7.57 -5.01
N ASN A 309 -29.11 -8.28 -5.71
CA ASN A 309 -29.11 -8.47 -7.17
C ASN A 309 -28.99 -7.15 -7.97
N GLY A 310 -28.38 -6.12 -7.40
CA GLY A 310 -28.10 -4.86 -8.09
C GLY A 310 -27.08 -5.05 -9.23
N ASP A 311 -27.16 -4.19 -10.25
CA ASP A 311 -26.19 -4.17 -11.35
C ASP A 311 -24.78 -3.86 -10.80
N PRO A 312 -23.78 -4.75 -10.96
CA PRO A 312 -22.40 -4.50 -10.54
C PRO A 312 -21.77 -3.28 -11.23
N ARG A 313 -22.30 -2.84 -12.37
CA ARG A 313 -21.83 -1.66 -13.11
C ARG A 313 -22.51 -0.36 -12.70
N LYS A 314 -23.44 -0.38 -11.73
CA LYS A 314 -24.05 0.84 -11.19
C LYS A 314 -22.95 1.74 -10.66
N VAL A 315 -22.90 2.98 -11.15
CA VAL A 315 -21.95 4.00 -10.70
C VAL A 315 -22.68 5.06 -9.89
N ILE A 316 -22.08 5.47 -8.78
CA ILE A 316 -22.51 6.63 -8.00
C ILE A 316 -21.36 7.63 -7.91
N ASN A 317 -21.68 8.92 -7.77
CA ASN A 317 -20.68 9.93 -7.43
C ASN A 317 -20.37 9.85 -5.94
N LEU A 318 -19.12 10.12 -5.56
CA LEU A 318 -18.67 10.14 -4.17
C LEU A 318 -17.92 11.43 -3.88
N ASP A 319 -18.00 11.88 -2.62
CA ASP A 319 -17.25 13.02 -2.09
C ASP A 319 -16.06 12.58 -1.22
N GLY A 320 -16.17 11.40 -0.61
CA GLY A 320 -15.09 10.67 0.06
C GLY A 320 -14.91 9.27 -0.53
N VAL A 321 -13.67 8.79 -0.58
CA VAL A 321 -13.33 7.43 -1.04
C VAL A 321 -12.48 6.74 0.01
N GLY A 322 -12.62 5.42 0.13
CA GLY A 322 -11.71 4.57 0.89
C GLY A 322 -10.46 4.16 0.10
N GLY A 323 -9.48 3.60 0.82
CA GLY A 323 -8.20 3.16 0.27
C GLY A 323 -8.06 1.64 0.10
N THR A 324 -9.10 0.87 0.46
CA THR A 324 -9.09 -0.60 0.46
C THR A 324 -8.75 -1.16 -0.92
N ALA A 325 -9.53 -0.80 -1.92
CA ALA A 325 -9.21 -0.95 -3.33
C ALA A 325 -9.63 0.33 -4.05
N LEU A 326 -8.74 1.01 -4.76
CA LEU A 326 -9.07 2.29 -5.40
C LEU A 326 -8.25 2.44 -6.69
N LEU A 327 -8.93 2.48 -7.83
CA LEU A 327 -8.30 2.72 -9.13
C LEU A 327 -8.34 4.21 -9.47
N VAL A 328 -7.18 4.77 -9.81
CA VAL A 328 -6.97 6.18 -10.10
C VAL A 328 -6.23 6.32 -11.43
N LYS A 329 -6.70 7.19 -12.33
CA LYS A 329 -5.92 7.56 -13.52
C LYS A 329 -4.65 8.28 -13.06
N ALA A 330 -3.50 7.89 -13.61
CA ALA A 330 -2.21 8.42 -13.16
C ALA A 330 -2.09 9.95 -13.31
N GLU A 331 -2.81 10.55 -14.25
CA GLU A 331 -2.90 12.01 -14.43
C GLU A 331 -3.43 12.73 -13.18
N VAL A 332 -4.38 12.15 -12.45
CA VAL A 332 -4.94 12.72 -11.22
C VAL A 332 -3.83 12.95 -10.18
N HIS A 333 -2.94 11.97 -10.02
CA HIS A 333 -1.78 12.10 -9.14
C HIS A 333 -0.71 13.05 -9.71
N ARG A 334 -0.53 13.10 -11.03
CA ARG A 334 0.43 14.03 -11.68
C ARG A 334 0.00 15.48 -11.58
N ASP A 335 -1.31 15.74 -11.54
CA ASP A 335 -1.88 17.07 -11.30
C ASP A 335 -1.73 17.51 -9.83
N GLY A 336 -1.27 16.60 -8.95
CA GLY A 336 -0.92 16.91 -7.57
C GLY A 336 -1.88 16.35 -6.53
N ALA A 337 -2.92 15.59 -6.91
CA ALA A 337 -3.77 14.93 -5.94
C ALA A 337 -2.97 13.88 -5.16
N MET A 338 -2.92 14.01 -3.85
CA MET A 338 -2.20 13.12 -2.94
C MET A 338 -3.02 12.90 -1.66
N PHE A 339 -2.52 12.07 -0.75
CA PHE A 339 -3.18 11.80 0.54
C PHE A 339 -2.71 12.84 1.56
N PRO A 340 -3.49 13.88 1.90
CA PRO A 340 -3.01 14.91 2.82
C PRO A 340 -2.75 14.30 4.21
N PRO A 341 -1.51 14.40 4.75
CA PRO A 341 -1.20 13.96 6.11
C PRO A 341 -1.58 15.00 7.17
N PHE A 342 -2.34 16.01 6.78
CA PHE A 342 -2.80 17.13 7.59
C PHE A 342 -4.28 17.40 7.28
N PRO A 343 -5.00 18.11 8.16
CA PRO A 343 -6.39 18.50 7.90
C PRO A 343 -6.52 19.30 6.60
N PHE A 344 -7.34 18.80 5.68
CA PHE A 344 -7.62 19.42 4.40
C PHE A 344 -9.14 19.47 4.21
N TYR A 345 -9.74 20.65 4.38
CA TYR A 345 -11.21 20.81 4.49
C TYR A 345 -11.82 19.88 5.55
N HIS A 346 -11.16 19.77 6.72
CA HIS A 346 -11.53 18.86 7.81
C HIS A 346 -11.48 17.36 7.44
N LEU A 347 -10.86 17.01 6.32
CA LEU A 347 -10.63 15.62 5.91
C LEU A 347 -9.13 15.30 5.97
N ILE A 348 -8.80 14.01 5.93
CA ILE A 348 -7.42 13.53 5.95
C ILE A 348 -7.31 12.27 5.10
N GLU A 349 -6.10 11.91 4.68
CA GLU A 349 -5.82 10.63 4.00
C GLU A 349 -6.67 10.44 2.72
N THR A 350 -7.41 9.34 2.58
CA THR A 350 -8.17 8.98 1.36
C THR A 350 -9.37 9.91 1.13
N GLU A 351 -10.05 10.30 2.20
CA GLU A 351 -11.15 11.27 2.16
C GLU A 351 -10.63 12.66 1.74
N GLY A 352 -9.48 13.06 2.30
CA GLY A 352 -8.80 14.30 1.90
C GLY A 352 -8.29 14.26 0.45
N PHE A 353 -7.86 13.09 -0.03
CA PHE A 353 -7.47 12.87 -1.43
C PHE A 353 -8.66 13.10 -2.39
N ALA A 354 -9.83 12.53 -2.10
CA ALA A 354 -11.03 12.76 -2.93
C ALA A 354 -11.39 14.26 -3.00
N LYS A 355 -11.31 14.96 -1.86
CA LYS A 355 -11.53 16.40 -1.82
C LYS A 355 -10.48 17.16 -2.64
N MET A 356 -9.21 16.76 -2.57
CA MET A 356 -8.12 17.39 -3.31
C MET A 356 -8.29 17.21 -4.82
N ALA A 357 -8.63 16.00 -5.25
CA ALA A 357 -8.97 15.70 -6.63
C ALA A 357 -10.14 16.57 -7.12
N SER A 358 -11.20 16.72 -6.32
CA SER A 358 -12.31 17.63 -6.62
C SER A 358 -11.86 19.09 -6.79
N ARG A 359 -10.93 19.58 -5.96
CA ARG A 359 -10.34 20.93 -6.13
C ARG A 359 -9.52 21.07 -7.41
N LEU A 360 -8.97 19.97 -7.92
CA LEU A 360 -8.29 19.85 -9.21
C LEU A 360 -9.24 19.53 -10.38
N GLN A 361 -10.56 19.62 -10.17
CA GLN A 361 -11.61 19.36 -11.18
C GLN A 361 -11.76 17.88 -11.60
N TRP A 362 -11.25 16.95 -10.79
CA TRP A 362 -11.47 15.51 -10.94
C TRP A 362 -12.65 15.03 -10.07
N SER A 363 -13.42 14.05 -10.56
CA SER A 363 -14.58 13.51 -9.84
C SER A 363 -14.33 12.12 -9.28
N SER A 364 -14.75 11.85 -8.04
CA SER A 364 -14.71 10.51 -7.46
C SER A 364 -16.00 9.72 -7.74
N SER A 365 -15.87 8.43 -8.02
CA SER A 365 -16.99 7.54 -8.30
C SER A 365 -16.88 6.23 -7.51
N GLY A 366 -18.01 5.59 -7.25
CA GLY A 366 -18.08 4.33 -6.52
C GLY A 366 -18.98 3.31 -7.20
N LEU A 367 -18.71 2.02 -6.95
CA LEU A 367 -19.52 0.89 -7.42
C LEU A 367 -20.17 0.19 -6.23
N PRO A 368 -21.41 0.55 -5.81
CA PRO A 368 -22.03 0.01 -4.60
C PRO A 368 -22.31 -1.49 -4.67
N ASN A 369 -22.41 -2.07 -5.87
CA ASN A 369 -22.76 -3.48 -6.10
C ASN A 369 -21.58 -4.33 -6.62
N TYR A 370 -20.37 -3.74 -6.71
CA TYR A 370 -19.15 -4.48 -7.07
C TYR A 370 -18.33 -4.71 -5.81
N PHE A 371 -18.14 -5.97 -5.42
CA PHE A 371 -17.58 -6.32 -4.12
C PHE A 371 -16.13 -6.77 -4.18
N VAL A 372 -15.34 -6.29 -3.23
CA VAL A 372 -14.02 -6.82 -2.85
C VAL A 372 -14.06 -7.21 -1.38
N TYR A 373 -13.25 -8.19 -0.96
CA TYR A 373 -13.31 -8.68 0.42
C TYR A 373 -12.01 -8.49 1.19
N HIS A 374 -12.17 -7.86 2.35
CA HIS A 374 -11.16 -7.71 3.38
C HIS A 374 -11.01 -9.01 4.19
N TYR A 375 -9.80 -9.26 4.69
CA TYR A 375 -9.47 -10.36 5.59
C TYR A 375 -10.32 -10.32 6.87
N ASN A 376 -10.78 -11.46 7.36
CA ASN A 376 -11.49 -11.51 8.64
C ASN A 376 -10.50 -11.89 9.75
N GLU A 377 -10.18 -10.92 10.61
CA GLU A 377 -9.26 -11.12 11.75
C GLU A 377 -9.76 -12.15 12.78
#